data_AF-S7WSY5-F1
#
_entry.id   AF-S7WSY5-F1
#
_cell.length_a   1.000
_cell.length_b   1.000
_cell.length_c   1.000
_cell.angle_alpha   90.00
_cell.angle_beta   90.00
_cell.angle_gamma   90.00
#
_symmetry.space_group_name_H-M   'P 1'
#
loop_
_entity.id
_entity.type
_entity.pdbx_description
1 polymer ?
#
loop_
_entity_poly.entity_id
_entity_poly.type
_entity_poly.pdbx_seq_one_letter_code
_entity_poly.pdbx_strand_id
1 'polypeptide(L)' 'MNKELDLSVKFAKDCIGIEATQLATSLNPGEVLLLENLRFHKEEEKGDKDFCRKIIKTRRHLCQ' A
#
# COMPACT_ATOMS: atom_id res chain seq x y z
N MET A 1 16.45 -4.18 4.04
CA MET A 1 15.58 -3.13 4.61
C MET A 1 15.13 -3.43 6.05
N ASN A 2 14.76 -4.65 6.44
CA ASN A 2 14.38 -4.96 7.84
C ASN A 2 15.49 -4.86 8.92
N LYS A 3 16.74 -4.56 8.57
CA LYS A 3 17.87 -4.62 9.50
C LYS A 3 18.26 -3.26 10.10
N GLU A 4 17.68 -2.16 9.61
CA GLU A 4 17.99 -0.80 10.07
C GLU A 4 16.78 -0.03 10.63
N LEU A 5 15.57 -0.51 10.34
CA LEU A 5 14.35 -0.07 10.98
C LEU A 5 13.96 -1.21 11.90
N ASP A 6 13.96 -0.99 13.21
CA ASP A 6 13.53 -1.97 14.22
C ASP A 6 12.00 -2.17 14.20
N LEU A 7 11.44 -2.23 12.98
CA LEU A 7 10.03 -2.19 12.64
C LEU A 7 9.71 -3.38 11.74
N SER A 8 8.58 -4.02 11.99
CA SER A 8 8.07 -5.11 11.15
C SER A 8 7.54 -4.54 9.83
N VAL A 9 8.27 -4.78 8.74
CA VAL A 9 7.84 -4.39 7.38
C VAL A 9 7.13 -5.55 6.69
N LYS A 10 5.86 -5.36 6.37
CA LYS A 10 5.06 -6.22 5.50
C LYS A 10 5.17 -5.74 4.05
N PHE A 11 5.13 -6.66 3.09
CA PHE A 11 5.21 -6.35 1.66
C PHE A 11 3.93 -6.80 0.97
N ALA A 12 3.25 -5.89 0.29
CA ALA A 12 2.13 -6.21 -0.58
C ALA A 12 2.62 -6.42 -2.01
N LYS A 13 2.04 -7.40 -2.72
CA LYS A 13 2.36 -7.69 -4.13
C LYS A 13 1.74 -6.69 -5.11
N ASP A 14 0.81 -5.88 -4.63
CA ASP A 14 0.11 -4.86 -5.40
C ASP A 14 -0.14 -3.64 -4.48
N CYS A 15 -0.33 -2.48 -5.08
CA CYS A 15 -0.68 -1.25 -4.40
C CYS A 15 -2.20 -1.02 -4.30
N ILE A 16 -2.98 -1.78 -5.07
CA ILE A 16 -4.45 -1.74 -5.12
C ILE A 16 -5.05 -3.14 -4.95
N GLY A 17 -6.36 -3.19 -4.71
CA GLY A 17 -7.10 -4.44 -4.62
C GLY A 17 -7.30 -4.99 -3.21
N ILE A 18 -7.85 -6.20 -3.13
CA ILE A 18 -8.32 -6.81 -1.88
C ILE A 18 -7.14 -7.15 -0.96
N GLU A 19 -6.05 -7.73 -1.51
CA GLU A 19 -4.86 -8.10 -0.74
C GLU A 19 -4.23 -6.86 -0.08
N ALA A 20 -3.99 -5.79 -0.84
CA ALA A 20 -3.46 -4.54 -0.31
C ALA A 20 -4.36 -3.94 0.77
N THR A 21 -5.69 -4.02 0.60
CA THR A 21 -6.66 -3.52 1.59
C THR A 21 -6.65 -4.37 2.87
N GLN A 22 -6.57 -5.70 2.74
CA GLN A 22 -6.53 -6.62 3.89
C GLN A 22 -5.22 -6.49 4.66
N LEU A 23 -4.09 -6.37 3.96
CA LEU A 23 -2.80 -6.09 4.58
C LEU A 23 -2.85 -4.75 5.31
N ALA A 24 -3.36 -3.70 4.66
CA ALA A 24 -3.52 -2.37 5.27
C ALA A 24 -4.39 -2.41 6.54
N THR A 25 -5.49 -3.17 6.53
CA THR A 25 -6.40 -3.30 7.67
C THR A 25 -5.83 -4.16 8.81
N SER A 26 -4.87 -5.04 8.50
CA SER A 26 -4.24 -5.94 9.48
C SER A 26 -2.89 -5.43 9.99
N LEU A 27 -2.53 -4.16 9.72
CA LEU A 27 -1.37 -3.55 10.34
C LEU A 27 -1.65 -3.23 11.79
N ASN A 28 -0.69 -3.60 12.63
CA ASN A 28 -0.64 -3.14 14.01
C ASN A 28 0.13 -1.81 14.11
N PRO A 29 -0.10 -1.02 15.16
CA PRO A 29 0.71 0.16 15.43
C PRO A 29 2.21 -0.17 15.49
N GLY A 30 3.02 0.59 14.76
CA GLY A 30 4.47 0.36 14.66
C GLY A 30 4.88 -0.64 13.57
N GLU A 31 3.93 -1.25 12.86
CA GLU A 31 4.23 -1.99 11.63
C GLU A 31 4.23 -1.05 10.42
N VAL A 32 4.95 -1.44 9.37
CA VAL A 32 5.01 -0.71 8.10
C VAL A 32 4.56 -1.63 6.98
N LEU A 33 3.73 -1.13 6.07
CA LEU A 33 3.36 -1.84 4.84
C LEU A 33 4.02 -1.15 3.66
N LEU A 34 4.90 -1.86 2.99
CA LEU A 34 5.45 -1.43 1.72
C LEU A 34 4.58 -2.00 0.59
N LEU A 35 4.00 -1.10 -0.19
CA LEU A 35 3.24 -1.45 -1.38
C LEU A 35 4.17 -1.60 -2.59
N GLU A 36 3.69 -2.34 -3.59
CA GLU A 36 4.39 -2.45 -4.87
C GLU A 36 4.55 -1.08 -5.55
N ASN A 37 5.58 -0.95 -6.37
CA ASN A 37 5.89 0.31 -7.04
C ASN A 37 4.74 0.74 -7.98
N LEU A 38 4.14 1.88 -7.66
CA LEU A 38 2.98 2.44 -8.37
C LEU A 38 3.23 2.61 -9.88
N ARG A 39 4.49 2.83 -10.29
CA ARG A 39 4.86 3.03 -11.71
C ARG A 39 4.70 1.79 -12.57
N PHE A 40 4.42 0.62 -11.99
CA PHE A 40 4.05 -0.57 -12.77
C PHE A 40 2.62 -0.50 -13.31
N HIS A 41 1.79 0.42 -12.81
CA HIS A 41 0.45 0.68 -13.35
C HIS A 41 0.50 1.85 -14.32
N LYS A 42 0.24 1.59 -15.61
CA LYS A 42 0.21 2.62 -16.67
C LYS A 42 -0.85 3.70 -16.41
N GLU A 43 -1.87 3.34 -15.62
CA GLU A 43 -2.93 4.21 -15.14
C GLU A 43 -2.39 5.31 -14.21
N GLU A 44 -1.34 5.02 -13.42
CA GLU A 44 -0.64 6.03 -12.59
C GLU A 44 0.08 7.04 -13.46
N GLU A 45 0.84 6.60 -14.47
CA GLU A 45 1.56 7.50 -15.38
C GLU A 45 0.62 8.40 -16.18
N LYS A 46 -0.60 7.93 -16.45
CA LYS A 46 -1.65 8.69 -17.16
C LYS A 46 -2.45 9.63 -16.25
N GLY A 47 -2.23 9.59 -14.93
CA GLY A 47 -2.99 10.38 -13.97
C GLY A 47 -4.47 9.98 -13.89
N ASP A 48 -4.77 8.69 -14.02
CA ASP A 48 -6.14 8.19 -14.00
C ASP A 48 -6.78 8.43 -12.61
N LYS A 49 -7.88 9.20 -12.59
CA LYS A 49 -8.61 9.53 -11.35
C LYS A 49 -9.17 8.31 -10.64
N ASP A 50 -9.57 7.27 -11.37
CA ASP A 50 -10.09 6.05 -10.78
C ASP A 50 -8.99 5.20 -10.16
N PHE A 51 -7.78 5.24 -10.73
CA PHE A 51 -6.61 4.65 -10.11
C PHE A 51 -6.24 5.37 -8.81
N CYS A 52 -6.22 6.70 -8.79
CA CYS A 52 -6.00 7.48 -7.57
C CYS A 52 -7.04 7.16 -6.48
N ARG A 53 -8.32 6.99 -6.85
CA ARG A 53 -9.38 6.59 -5.90
C ARG A 53 -9.11 5.22 -5.28
N LYS A 54 -8.63 4.25 -6.05
CA LYS A 54 -8.26 2.92 -5.54
C LYS A 54 -7.11 3.02 -4.54
N ILE A 55 -6.07 3.80 -4.82
CA ILE A 55 -4.96 4.04 -3.89
C ILE A 55 -5.45 4.72 -2.61
N ILE A 56 -6.27 5.77 -2.71
CA ILE A 56 -6.82 6.47 -1.54
C ILE A 56 -7.64 5.50 -0.68
N LYS A 57 -8.41 4.61 -1.31
CA LYS A 57 -9.14 3.57 -0.59
C LYS A 57 -8.19 2.67 0.20
N THR A 58 -7.10 2.19 -0.41
CA THR A 58 -6.06 1.42 0.31
C THR A 58 -5.44 2.24 1.45
N ARG A 59 -5.05 3.49 1.20
CA ARG A 59 -4.41 4.38 2.19
C ARG A 59 -5.30 4.72 3.39
N ARG A 60 -6.61 4.85 3.19
CA ARG A 60 -7.54 5.12 4.30
C ARG A 60 -7.58 4.00 5.35
N HIS A 61 -7.19 2.77 4.99
CA HIS A 61 -7.10 1.67 5.93
C HIS A 61 -5.76 1.66 6.69
N LEU A 62 -4.74 2.42 6.23
CA LEU A 62 -3.43 2.54 6.88
C LEU A 62 -3.39 3.59 8.01
N CYS A 63 -4.41 4.45 8.13
CA CYS A 63 -4.47 5.54 9.11
C CYS A 63 -5.60 5.38 10.14
N GLN A 64 -6.19 4.19 10.24
CA GLN A 64 -7.09 3.83 11.35
C GLN A 64 -6.27 3.22 12.47
#